data_AF-A0A642C3W6-F1
#
_entry.id   AF-A0A642C3W6-F1
#
_cell.length_a   1.000
_cell.length_b   1.000
_cell.length_c   1.000
_cell.angle_alpha   90.00
_cell.angle_beta   90.00
_cell.angle_gamma   90.00
#
_symmetry.space_group_name_H-M   'P 1'
#
loop_
_entity.id
_entity.type
_entity.pdbx_description
1 polymer ?
#
loop_
_entity_poly.entity_id
_entity_poly.type
_entity_poly.pdbx_seq_one_letter_code
_entity_poly.pdbx_strand_id
1 'polypeptide(L)'
;METKKLFTVEFYEKPELTLEALNRLVEGKHVAAQDMYEGGEFLYMEVYENEDTKKILSPVISDLEAYKAYNNEYFVSDGTTQIGLCALQDEHDHFFRDFEGNKEIRWNNDAEAFVFAEDMPSKFD
;
A
#
# COMPACT_ATOMS: atom_id res chain seq x y z
N MET A 1 6.30 -6.07 -17.87
CA MET A 1 5.46 -6.97 -17.04
C MET A 1 4.02 -6.83 -17.47
N GLU A 2 3.20 -7.85 -17.25
CA GLU A 2 1.76 -7.78 -17.48
C GLU A 2 1.12 -6.97 -16.35
N THR A 3 0.22 -6.05 -16.68
CA THR A 3 -0.48 -5.22 -15.68
C THR A 3 -1.82 -5.86 -15.31
N LYS A 4 -2.17 -5.84 -14.02
CA LYS A 4 -3.51 -6.18 -13.56
C LYS A 4 -4.48 -5.02 -13.85
N LYS A 5 -5.67 -5.36 -14.33
CA LYS A 5 -6.74 -4.39 -14.62
C LYS A 5 -7.42 -3.78 -13.38
N LEU A 6 -6.99 -4.19 -12.18
CA LEU A 6 -7.52 -3.76 -10.89
C LEU A 6 -6.97 -2.38 -10.47
N PHE A 7 -5.83 -1.99 -11.03
CA PHE A 7 -5.14 -0.74 -10.75
C PHE A 7 -5.33 0.27 -11.87
N THR A 8 -5.12 1.56 -11.57
CA THR A 8 -5.16 2.65 -12.55
C THR A 8 -3.94 2.60 -13.47
N VAL A 9 -3.96 3.35 -14.57
CA VAL A 9 -2.75 3.51 -15.42
C VAL A 9 -1.69 4.29 -14.64
N GLU A 10 -2.12 5.32 -13.93
CA GLU A 10 -1.27 6.20 -13.14
C GLU A 10 -0.51 5.45 -12.04
N PHE A 11 -1.09 4.41 -11.44
CA PHE A 11 -0.41 3.51 -10.51
C PHE A 11 0.88 2.94 -11.10
N TYR A 12 0.86 2.48 -12.36
CA TYR A 12 2.05 1.91 -13.02
C TYR A 12 3.05 2.94 -13.54
N GLU A 13 2.68 4.23 -13.55
CA GLU A 13 3.55 5.31 -14.01
C GLU A 13 4.22 6.06 -12.85
N LYS A 14 3.63 6.06 -11.65
CA LYS A 14 4.02 6.94 -10.54
C LYS A 14 4.04 6.18 -9.21
N PRO A 15 5.21 5.67 -8.76
CA PRO A 15 5.32 4.97 -7.49
C PRO A 15 4.88 5.84 -6.29
N GLU A 16 4.97 7.17 -6.40
CA GLU A 16 4.60 8.12 -5.35
C GLU A 16 3.11 8.08 -5.00
N LEU A 17 2.24 7.63 -5.92
CA LEU A 17 0.80 7.60 -5.68
C LEU A 17 0.41 6.58 -4.62
N THR A 18 1.02 5.40 -4.64
CA THR A 18 0.79 4.37 -3.62
C THR A 18 1.30 4.85 -2.26
N LEU A 19 2.49 5.45 -2.23
CA LEU A 19 3.07 6.03 -1.02
C LEU A 19 2.18 7.13 -0.42
N GLU A 20 1.71 8.07 -1.26
CA GLU A 20 0.80 9.15 -0.83
C GLU A 20 -0.52 8.57 -0.30
N ALA A 21 -1.10 7.59 -0.99
CA ALA A 21 -2.35 6.96 -0.57
C ALA A 21 -2.21 6.29 0.81
N LEU A 22 -1.14 5.51 1.02
CA LEU A 22 -0.88 4.85 2.31
C LEU A 22 -0.68 5.86 3.44
N ASN A 23 0.12 6.91 3.22
CA ASN A 23 0.32 7.95 4.24
C ASN A 23 -0.97 8.72 4.55
N ARG A 24 -1.79 9.04 3.55
CA ARG A 24 -3.09 9.70 3.78
C ARG A 24 -4.06 8.83 4.57
N LEU A 25 -4.00 7.51 4.43
CA LEU A 25 -4.78 6.57 5.26
C LEU A 25 -4.32 6.59 6.72
N VAL A 26 -3.01 6.63 6.96
CA VAL A 26 -2.41 6.73 8.30
C VAL A 26 -2.77 8.07 8.96
N GLU A 27 -2.48 9.19 8.29
CA GLU A 27 -2.77 10.54 8.77
C GLU A 27 -4.27 10.76 9.06
N GLY A 28 -5.12 10.21 8.20
CA GLY A 28 -6.58 10.26 8.34
C GLY A 28 -7.15 9.32 9.41
N LYS A 29 -6.31 8.52 10.09
CA LYS A 29 -6.73 7.50 11.07
C LYS A 29 -7.73 6.50 10.50
N HIS A 30 -7.53 6.12 9.24
CA HIS A 30 -8.38 5.17 8.54
C HIS A 30 -7.90 3.72 8.66
N VAL A 31 -6.71 3.51 9.23
CA VAL A 31 -6.12 2.19 9.48
C VAL A 31 -6.92 1.47 10.57
N ALA A 32 -7.43 0.30 10.22
CA ALA A 32 -8.17 -0.57 11.12
C ALA A 32 -7.22 -1.56 11.79
N ALA A 33 -6.29 -2.12 11.02
CA ALA A 33 -5.20 -2.95 11.52
C ALA A 33 -3.98 -2.80 10.62
N GLN A 34 -2.79 -2.86 11.20
CA GLN A 34 -1.54 -2.96 10.45
C GLN A 34 -0.51 -3.72 11.26
N ASP A 35 0.36 -4.44 10.56
CA ASP A 35 1.54 -5.06 11.13
C ASP A 35 2.70 -4.95 10.13
N MET A 36 3.90 -4.78 10.67
CA MET A 36 5.13 -4.54 9.91
C MET A 36 6.25 -5.36 10.52
N TYR A 37 7.18 -5.85 9.71
CA TYR A 37 8.39 -6.45 10.23
C TYR A 37 9.27 -5.40 10.93
N GLU A 38 10.21 -5.85 11.77
CA GLU A 38 11.13 -4.96 12.50
C GLU A 38 11.94 -4.04 11.58
N GLY A 39 12.20 -4.46 10.32
CA GLY A 39 12.88 -3.64 9.32
C GLY A 39 11.97 -2.66 8.56
N GLY A 40 10.70 -2.58 8.92
CA GLY A 40 9.69 -1.76 8.26
C GLY A 40 9.05 -2.43 7.04
N GLU A 41 9.43 -3.66 6.70
CA GLU A 41 8.82 -4.37 5.58
C GLU A 41 7.34 -4.61 5.84
N PHE A 42 6.53 -4.41 4.79
CA PHE A 42 5.09 -4.54 4.87
C PHE A 42 4.69 -6.00 5.12
N LEU A 43 3.97 -6.25 6.21
CA LEU A 43 3.40 -7.56 6.49
C LEU A 43 1.92 -7.57 6.11
N TYR A 44 1.13 -6.67 6.68
CA TYR A 44 -0.29 -6.56 6.37
C TYR A 44 -0.85 -5.20 6.81
N MET A 45 -1.89 -4.75 6.11
CA MET A 45 -2.66 -3.56 6.48
C MET A 45 -4.10 -3.70 6.00
N GLU A 46 -5.03 -3.29 6.85
CA GLU A 46 -6.43 -3.10 6.54
C GLU A 46 -6.89 -1.70 6.93
N VAL A 47 -7.82 -1.17 6.13
CA VAL A 47 -8.45 0.12 6.38
C VAL A 47 -9.97 -0.03 6.44
N TYR A 48 -10.62 0.85 7.21
CA TYR A 48 -12.07 0.89 7.28
C TYR A 48 -12.69 1.19 5.92
N GLU A 49 -13.73 0.45 5.54
CA GLU A 49 -14.46 0.75 4.30
C GLU A 49 -15.43 1.92 4.50
N ASN A 50 -15.07 3.11 4.00
CA ASN A 50 -15.92 4.30 4.02
C ASN A 50 -15.62 5.19 2.79
N GLU A 51 -16.39 6.26 2.61
CA GLU A 51 -16.25 7.11 1.43
C GLU A 51 -14.89 7.84 1.36
N ASP A 52 -14.28 8.16 2.50
CA ASP A 52 -12.97 8.80 2.53
C ASP A 52 -11.86 7.83 2.09
N THR A 53 -11.87 6.59 2.57
CA THR A 53 -10.89 5.58 2.15
C THR A 53 -11.03 5.22 0.68
N LYS A 54 -12.26 5.09 0.18
CA LYS A 54 -12.51 4.90 -1.26
C LYS A 54 -11.93 6.04 -2.10
N LYS A 55 -12.10 7.29 -1.66
CA LYS A 55 -11.55 8.47 -2.34
C LYS A 55 -10.02 8.54 -2.26
N ILE A 56 -9.41 8.11 -1.16
CA ILE A 56 -7.95 8.05 -1.03
C ILE A 56 -7.37 6.97 -1.96
N LEU A 57 -8.05 5.83 -2.11
CA LEU A 57 -7.59 4.70 -2.92
C LEU A 57 -7.90 4.82 -4.42
N SER A 58 -8.89 5.61 -4.82
CA SER A 58 -9.30 5.73 -6.23
C SER A 58 -8.21 6.18 -7.22
N PRO A 59 -7.14 6.92 -6.83
CA PRO A 59 -6.03 7.20 -7.73
C PRO A 59 -5.18 5.98 -8.09
N VAL A 60 -5.19 4.93 -7.26
CA VAL A 60 -4.36 3.72 -7.45
C VAL A 60 -5.18 2.47 -7.80
N ILE A 61 -6.41 2.36 -7.30
CA ILE A 61 -7.32 1.23 -7.55
C ILE A 61 -8.45 1.70 -8.48
N SER A 62 -8.58 1.04 -9.63
CA SER A 62 -9.57 1.40 -10.67
C SER A 62 -10.91 0.68 -10.48
N ASP A 63 -10.90 -0.54 -9.93
CA ASP A 63 -12.08 -1.32 -9.59
C ASP A 63 -11.94 -1.88 -8.17
N LEU A 64 -12.56 -1.21 -7.20
CA LEU A 64 -12.42 -1.55 -5.79
C LEU A 64 -13.05 -2.90 -5.43
N GLU A 65 -14.17 -3.27 -6.05
CA GLU A 65 -14.83 -4.54 -5.74
C GLU A 65 -14.02 -5.72 -6.28
N ALA A 66 -13.51 -5.61 -7.51
CA ALA A 66 -12.61 -6.61 -8.07
C ALA A 66 -11.29 -6.67 -7.29
N TYR A 67 -10.76 -5.53 -6.85
CA TYR A 67 -9.57 -5.47 -6.01
C TYR A 67 -9.80 -6.17 -4.67
N LYS A 68 -10.91 -5.91 -3.97
CA LYS A 68 -11.23 -6.58 -2.70
C LYS A 68 -11.38 -8.08 -2.87
N ALA A 69 -12.08 -8.53 -3.93
CA ALA A 69 -12.21 -9.95 -4.24
C ALA A 69 -10.83 -10.60 -4.45
N TYR A 70 -9.97 -9.95 -5.23
CA TYR A 70 -8.60 -10.41 -5.44
C TYR A 70 -7.79 -10.43 -4.13
N ASN A 71 -7.79 -9.35 -3.35
CA ASN A 71 -7.04 -9.32 -2.10
C ASN A 71 -7.49 -10.43 -1.14
N ASN A 72 -8.80 -10.63 -0.98
CA ASN A 72 -9.35 -11.65 -0.08
C ASN A 72 -9.10 -13.10 -0.55
N GLU A 73 -8.88 -13.32 -1.85
CA GLU A 73 -8.54 -14.63 -2.39
C GLU A 73 -7.06 -14.99 -2.17
N TYR A 74 -6.16 -14.01 -2.29
CA TYR A 74 -4.71 -14.24 -2.32
C TYR A 74 -3.96 -13.83 -1.05
N PHE A 75 -4.55 -13.00 -0.20
CA PHE A 75 -3.91 -12.43 0.98
C PHE A 75 -4.79 -12.55 2.23
N VAL A 76 -4.16 -12.39 3.40
CA VAL A 76 -4.88 -12.38 4.68
C VAL A 76 -5.78 -11.14 4.75
N SER A 77 -7.05 -11.36 5.03
CA SER A 77 -8.06 -10.31 5.18
C SER A 77 -9.21 -10.77 6.08
N ASP A 78 -9.74 -9.89 6.92
CA ASP A 78 -10.97 -10.08 7.70
C ASP A 78 -12.20 -10.17 6.78
N GLY A 79 -12.09 -9.69 5.53
CA GLY A 79 -13.01 -9.97 4.42
C GLY A 79 -14.46 -9.49 4.56
N THR A 80 -14.87 -9.00 5.74
CA THR A 80 -16.27 -8.72 6.06
C THR A 80 -16.61 -7.23 6.11
N THR A 81 -15.68 -6.35 6.52
CA THR A 81 -15.95 -4.92 6.70
C THR A 81 -14.78 -3.98 6.38
N GLN A 82 -13.65 -4.53 5.93
CA GLN A 82 -12.39 -3.80 5.75
C GLN A 82 -11.85 -3.97 4.33
N ILE A 83 -10.96 -3.07 3.93
CA ILE A 83 -10.25 -3.14 2.66
C ILE A 83 -8.80 -3.56 2.97
N GLY A 84 -8.43 -4.78 2.60
CA GLY A 84 -7.05 -5.26 2.72
C GLY A 84 -6.14 -4.65 1.65
N LEU A 85 -4.94 -4.25 2.05
CA LEU A 85 -3.99 -3.51 1.20
C LEU A 85 -2.75 -4.32 0.78
N CYS A 86 -2.70 -5.60 1.10
CA CYS A 86 -1.59 -6.49 0.73
C CYS A 86 -1.42 -6.60 -0.79
N ALA A 87 -2.51 -6.76 -1.55
CA ALA A 87 -2.44 -6.84 -3.01
C ALA A 87 -1.94 -5.53 -3.65
N LEU A 88 -2.27 -4.38 -3.08
CA LEU A 88 -1.75 -3.07 -3.52
C LEU A 88 -0.24 -2.98 -3.30
N GLN A 89 0.24 -3.39 -2.14
CA GLN A 89 1.66 -3.36 -1.82
C GLN A 89 2.47 -4.38 -2.63
N ASP A 90 1.95 -5.61 -2.80
CA ASP A 90 2.60 -6.67 -3.58
C ASP A 90 2.78 -6.25 -5.04
N GLU A 91 1.73 -5.67 -5.66
CA GLU A 91 1.82 -5.17 -7.03
C GLU A 91 2.79 -3.98 -7.13
N HIS A 92 2.78 -3.07 -6.16
CA HIS A 92 3.70 -1.92 -6.13
C HIS A 92 5.15 -2.40 -6.10
N ASP A 93 5.47 -3.31 -5.20
CA ASP A 93 6.81 -3.88 -5.07
C ASP A 93 7.22 -4.65 -6.33
N HIS A 94 6.30 -5.40 -6.94
CA HIS A 94 6.56 -6.12 -8.17
C HIS A 94 7.09 -5.19 -9.28
N PHE A 95 6.51 -3.98 -9.41
CA PHE A 95 6.87 -3.00 -10.44
C PHE A 95 7.99 -2.05 -10.07
N PHE A 96 8.10 -1.66 -8.80
CA PHE A 96 8.92 -0.52 -8.42
C PHE A 96 10.07 -0.83 -7.47
N ARG A 97 10.15 -2.03 -6.89
CA ARG A 97 11.26 -2.44 -6.00
C ARG A 97 12.63 -2.24 -6.64
N ASP A 98 12.79 -2.57 -7.92
CA ASP A 98 14.06 -2.42 -8.64
C ASP A 98 14.11 -1.17 -9.53
N PHE A 99 13.13 -0.27 -9.39
CA PHE A 99 13.16 1.03 -10.06
C PHE A 99 14.28 1.90 -9.47
N GLU A 100 14.73 2.92 -10.21
CA GLU A 100 15.80 3.81 -9.76
C GLU A 100 15.52 4.30 -8.33
N GLY A 101 16.41 3.96 -7.40
CA GLY A 101 16.24 4.31 -5.99
C GLY A 101 15.48 3.31 -5.11
N ASN A 102 15.24 2.06 -5.54
CA ASN A 102 14.51 1.06 -4.74
C ASN A 102 13.23 1.59 -4.08
N LYS A 103 12.15 1.64 -4.87
CA LYS A 103 10.88 2.21 -4.43
C LYS A 103 10.01 1.22 -3.67
N GLU A 104 10.58 0.19 -3.05
CA GLU A 104 9.86 -0.62 -2.04
C GLU A 104 9.33 0.32 -0.95
N ILE A 105 8.05 0.18 -0.58
CA ILE A 105 7.45 0.98 0.48
C ILE A 105 7.69 0.31 1.82
N ARG A 106 8.25 1.07 2.78
CA ARG A 106 8.58 0.60 4.14
C ARG A 106 7.96 1.51 5.19
N TRP A 107 7.63 0.92 6.32
CA TRP A 107 7.20 1.64 7.51
C TRP A 107 8.41 2.16 8.29
N ASN A 108 8.46 3.48 8.47
CA ASN A 108 9.42 4.12 9.36
C ASN A 108 8.78 4.32 10.74
N ASN A 109 9.26 3.54 11.73
CA ASN A 109 8.75 3.61 13.10
C ASN A 109 9.00 4.97 13.78
N ASP A 110 10.09 5.66 13.46
CA ASP A 110 10.41 6.96 14.08
C ASP A 110 9.52 8.08 13.54
N ALA A 111 9.18 8.02 12.25
CA ALA A 111 8.32 8.99 11.60
C ALA A 111 6.82 8.63 11.69
N GLU A 112 6.49 7.42 12.15
CA GLU A 112 5.15 6.83 12.09
C GLU A 112 4.49 6.99 10.70
N ALA A 113 5.27 6.75 9.65
CA ALA A 113 4.87 6.98 8.27
C ALA A 113 5.51 5.97 7.32
N PHE A 114 4.88 5.79 6.16
CA PHE A 114 5.48 5.06 5.05
C PHE A 114 6.48 5.94 4.31
N VAL A 115 7.60 5.35 3.91
CA VAL A 115 8.65 5.97 3.08
C VAL A 115 9.11 4.97 2.01
N PHE A 116 9.83 5.41 0.99
CA PHE A 116 10.55 4.49 0.13
C PHE A 116 11.79 3.93 0.83
N ALA A 117 12.24 2.75 0.42
CA ALA A 117 13.38 2.09 1.03
C ALA A 117 14.70 2.88 0.89
N GLU A 118 14.89 3.66 -0.18
CA GLU A 118 16.03 4.60 -0.27
C GLU A 118 16.00 5.74 0.74
N ASP A 119 14.81 6.12 1.22
CA ASP A 119 14.60 7.20 2.17
C ASP A 119 14.61 6.70 3.62
N MET A 120 14.76 5.39 3.84
CA MET A 120 14.89 4.84 5.19
C MET A 120 16.19 5.32 5.83
N PRO A 121 16.15 5.79 7.10
CA PRO A 121 17.35 6.13 7.83
C PRO A 121 18.33 4.96 7.84
N SER A 122 19.60 5.24 7.61
CA SER A 122 20.66 4.24 7.78
C SER A 122 20.63 3.74 9.22
N LYS A 123 20.58 2.42 9.42
CA LYS A 123 20.68 1.81 10.77
C LYS A 123 22.05 2.04 11.44
N PHE A 124 22.95 2.78 10.81
CA PHE A 124 24.35 2.98 11.22
C PHE A 124 24.76 4.46 11.38
N ASP A 125 23.82 5.39 11.53
CA ASP A 125 24.15 6.77 11.93
C ASP A 125 24.34 6.92 13.45
#